data_AF-A0AA39P582-F1
#
_entry.id   AF-A0AA39P582-F1
#
_cell.length_a   1.000
_cell.length_b   1.000
_cell.length_c   1.000
_cell.angle_alpha   90.00
_cell.angle_beta   90.00
_cell.angle_gamma   90.00
#
_symmetry.space_group_name_H-M   'P 1'
#
loop_
_entity.id
_entity.type
_entity.pdbx_description
1 polymer ?
#
loop_
_entity_poly.entity_id
_entity_poly.type
_entity_poly.pdbx_seq_one_letter_code
_entity_poly.pdbx_strand_id
1 'polypeptide(L)'
;MHSGGVHLHPVATGDKETEDVDQYMKELTEHVREWRRIEHMEGNHNEDSHNTNKTSLWRIRCKRGSQDHLVNVLTRRQHVCGETISHIFALPRICNWVYLVVQSLHTSIYTLLVSCSSVITSGGRAIFQEVPLDEQADTLKMLQSKSLEEGDWIVVKMGPYHGDCGMYTEESLNGD
;
A
#
# COMPACT_ATOMS: atom_id res chain seq x y z
N MET A 1 69.18 -27.87 -30.65
CA MET A 1 68.04 -27.11 -31.23
C MET A 1 66.84 -27.44 -30.37
N HIS A 2 66.39 -26.48 -29.56
CA HIS A 2 65.33 -26.65 -28.56
C HIS A 2 63.99 -26.29 -29.19
N SER A 3 63.06 -27.25 -29.26
CA SER A 3 61.65 -26.98 -29.57
C SER A 3 60.90 -26.75 -28.27
N GLY A 4 60.36 -25.54 -28.11
CA GLY A 4 59.50 -25.18 -26.99
C GLY A 4 58.10 -25.73 -27.15
N GLY A 5 57.60 -26.41 -26.11
CA GLY A 5 56.19 -26.72 -25.92
C GLY A 5 55.64 -25.88 -24.80
N VAL A 6 54.71 -24.96 -25.11
CA VAL A 6 53.92 -24.22 -24.13
C VAL A 6 52.69 -25.07 -23.82
N HIS A 7 52.61 -25.60 -22.60
CA HIS A 7 51.42 -26.30 -22.11
C HIS A 7 50.54 -25.28 -21.37
N LEU A 8 49.42 -24.90 -21.99
CA LEU A 8 48.35 -24.10 -21.38
C LEU A 8 47.56 -24.99 -20.41
N HIS A 9 47.49 -24.58 -19.14
CA HIS A 9 46.48 -25.07 -18.20
C HIS A 9 45.17 -24.28 -18.43
N PRO A 10 44.00 -24.93 -18.55
CA PRO A 10 42.72 -24.26 -18.42
C PRO A 10 42.40 -24.02 -16.94
N VAL A 11 42.04 -22.78 -16.62
CA VAL A 11 41.47 -22.36 -15.33
C VAL A 11 40.03 -22.85 -15.26
N ALA A 12 39.74 -23.70 -14.26
CA ALA A 12 38.37 -24.10 -13.92
C ALA A 12 37.78 -23.08 -12.93
N THR A 13 36.84 -22.27 -13.40
CA THR A 13 35.97 -21.41 -12.58
C THR A 13 34.54 -21.57 -13.08
N GLY A 14 33.94 -22.74 -12.87
CA GLY A 14 32.59 -23.06 -13.34
C GLY A 14 31.62 -23.59 -12.28
N ASP A 15 32.11 -24.03 -11.11
CA ASP A 15 31.30 -24.89 -10.24
C ASP A 15 30.62 -24.18 -9.06
N LYS A 16 31.03 -22.94 -8.72
CA LYS A 16 30.44 -22.21 -7.57
C LYS A 16 29.22 -21.37 -7.92
N GLU A 17 29.16 -20.79 -9.11
CA GLU A 17 28.02 -19.93 -9.51
C GLU A 17 26.74 -20.75 -9.76
N THR A 18 26.88 -22.01 -10.14
CA THR A 18 25.74 -22.92 -10.34
C THR A 18 25.14 -23.41 -9.02
N GLU A 19 25.97 -23.61 -7.99
CA GLU A 19 25.48 -24.01 -6.65
C GLU A 19 24.64 -22.92 -5.98
N ASP A 20 25.04 -21.65 -6.11
CA ASP A 20 24.30 -20.52 -5.53
C ASP A 20 22.95 -20.28 -6.23
N VAL A 21 22.88 -20.52 -7.55
CA VAL A 21 21.64 -20.42 -8.32
C VAL A 21 20.68 -21.57 -7.98
N ASP A 22 21.20 -22.79 -7.82
CA ASP A 22 20.39 -23.94 -7.44
C ASP A 22 19.84 -23.82 -6.01
N GLN A 23 20.64 -23.28 -5.08
CA GLN A 23 20.21 -22.95 -3.72
C GLN A 23 19.08 -21.91 -3.72
N TYR A 24 19.22 -20.84 -4.51
CA TYR A 24 18.20 -19.80 -4.65
C TYR A 24 16.89 -20.32 -5.27
N MET A 25 16.99 -21.15 -6.31
CA MET A 25 15.83 -21.78 -6.95
C MET A 25 15.10 -22.76 -6.02
N LYS A 26 15.85 -23.46 -5.16
CA LYS A 26 15.30 -24.36 -4.15
C LYS A 26 14.52 -23.59 -3.07
N GLU A 27 15.08 -22.50 -2.56
CA GLU A 27 14.40 -21.62 -1.60
C GLU A 27 13.12 -21.02 -2.20
N LEU A 28 13.16 -20.57 -3.46
CA LEU A 28 11.98 -20.04 -4.15
C LEU A 28 10.88 -21.10 -4.35
N THR A 29 11.28 -22.35 -4.63
CA THR A 29 10.34 -23.46 -4.82
C THR A 29 9.72 -23.92 -3.50
N GLU A 30 10.47 -23.91 -2.39
CA GLU A 30 9.94 -24.16 -1.05
C GLU A 30 8.96 -23.07 -0.62
N HIS A 31 9.30 -21.80 -0.89
CA HIS A 31 8.41 -20.68 -0.61
C HIS A 31 7.08 -20.83 -1.38
N VAL A 32 7.11 -21.09 -2.69
CA VAL A 32 5.88 -21.29 -3.49
C VAL A 32 5.04 -22.49 -3.01
N ARG A 33 5.64 -23.54 -2.47
CA ARG A 33 4.92 -24.68 -1.88
C ARG A 33 4.30 -24.35 -0.52
N GLU A 34 4.95 -23.50 0.28
CA GLU A 34 4.42 -23.02 1.56
C GLU A 34 3.14 -22.19 1.36
N TRP A 35 3.18 -21.24 0.42
CA TRP A 35 2.01 -20.41 0.08
C TRP A 35 0.82 -21.26 -0.39
N ARG A 36 1.09 -22.34 -1.15
CA ARG A 36 0.03 -23.24 -1.63
C ARG A 36 -0.53 -24.17 -0.54
N ARG A 37 0.19 -24.40 0.56
CA ARG A 37 -0.32 -25.15 1.74
C ARG A 37 -1.22 -24.27 2.61
N ILE A 38 -0.92 -22.98 2.70
CA ILE A 38 -1.76 -22.01 3.42
C ILE A 38 -3.14 -21.88 2.76
N GLU A 39 -3.20 -21.79 1.42
CA GLU A 39 -4.46 -21.75 0.67
C GLU A 39 -5.34 -23.01 0.82
N HIS A 40 -4.74 -24.16 1.16
CA HIS A 40 -5.47 -25.43 1.25
C HIS A 40 -5.89 -25.80 2.69
N MET A 41 -5.45 -25.05 3.71
CA MET A 41 -5.84 -25.23 5.12
C MET A 41 -6.94 -24.26 5.58
N GLU A 42 -7.23 -23.19 4.83
CA GLU A 42 -8.34 -22.26 5.15
C GLU A 42 -9.75 -22.79 4.81
N GLY A 43 -9.84 -24.00 4.25
CA GLY A 43 -11.10 -24.61 3.81
C GLY A 43 -11.94 -25.30 4.88
N ASN A 44 -11.72 -25.08 6.19
CA ASN A 44 -12.50 -25.78 7.22
C ASN A 44 -12.64 -25.02 8.55
N HIS A 45 -13.11 -23.76 8.51
CA HIS A 45 -13.72 -23.15 9.69
C HIS A 45 -15.23 -23.04 9.55
N ASN A 46 -15.85 -23.81 10.43
CA ASN A 46 -17.27 -24.01 10.66
C ASN A 46 -18.02 -22.69 10.88
N GLU A 47 -19.28 -22.71 10.47
CA GLU A 47 -20.26 -21.64 10.54
C GLU A 47 -20.45 -21.12 11.97
N ASP A 48 -20.07 -19.86 12.19
CA ASP A 48 -20.75 -18.99 13.16
C ASP A 48 -21.41 -17.85 12.40
N SER A 49 -22.65 -18.13 12.01
CA SER A 49 -23.64 -17.16 11.59
C SER A 49 -23.81 -16.11 12.69
N HIS A 50 -23.35 -14.87 12.45
CA HIS A 50 -24.20 -13.66 12.48
C HIS A 50 -23.38 -12.38 12.19
N ASN A 51 -23.87 -11.61 11.21
CA ASN A 51 -23.50 -10.24 10.78
C ASN A 51 -22.56 -10.11 9.56
N THR A 52 -22.99 -10.64 8.40
CA THR A 52 -22.20 -10.67 7.16
C THR A 52 -22.35 -9.41 6.30
N ASN A 53 -21.93 -8.26 6.83
CA ASN A 53 -21.45 -7.16 5.99
C ASN A 53 -19.96 -6.99 6.27
N LYS A 54 -19.14 -7.92 5.77
CA LYS A 54 -17.68 -7.90 5.96
C LYS A 54 -17.08 -6.76 5.13
N THR A 55 -16.99 -5.57 5.71
CA THR A 55 -16.25 -4.45 5.09
C THR A 55 -14.77 -4.75 5.13
N SER A 56 -14.12 -4.60 3.98
CA SER A 56 -12.68 -4.83 3.82
C SER A 56 -12.00 -3.51 3.44
N LEU A 57 -10.81 -3.27 3.97
CA LEU A 57 -10.03 -2.08 3.66
C LEU A 57 -9.09 -2.38 2.49
N TRP A 58 -9.14 -1.54 1.46
CA TRP A 58 -8.33 -1.66 0.26
C TRP A 58 -7.48 -0.40 0.06
N ARG A 59 -6.34 -0.54 -0.61
CA ARG A 59 -5.46 0.56 -0.99
C ARG A 59 -5.17 0.56 -2.49
N ILE A 60 -5.23 1.74 -3.10
CA ILE A 60 -4.91 2.00 -4.50
C ILE A 60 -3.59 2.77 -4.56
N ARG A 61 -2.68 2.33 -5.43
CA ARG A 61 -1.46 3.08 -5.71
C ARG A 61 -1.72 4.21 -6.68
N CYS A 62 -1.25 5.40 -6.37
CA CYS A 62 -1.43 6.60 -7.17
C CYS A 62 -0.11 7.37 -7.38
N LYS A 63 -0.13 8.31 -8.33
CA LYS A 63 1.01 9.17 -8.64
C LYS A 63 1.34 10.07 -7.44
N ARG A 64 2.62 10.40 -7.28
CA ARG A 64 3.08 11.30 -6.21
C ARG A 64 2.38 12.66 -6.30
N GLY A 65 1.87 13.14 -5.16
CA GLY A 65 1.14 14.41 -5.05
C GLY A 65 -0.29 14.40 -5.60
N SER A 66 -0.80 13.24 -6.04
CA SER A 66 -2.15 13.14 -6.62
C SER A 66 -3.22 12.55 -5.69
N GLN A 67 -2.88 12.29 -4.42
CA GLN A 67 -3.73 11.58 -3.46
C GLN A 67 -5.06 12.31 -3.22
N ASP A 68 -5.00 13.58 -2.81
CA ASP A 68 -6.20 14.37 -2.53
C ASP A 68 -7.05 14.58 -3.78
N HIS A 69 -6.40 14.75 -4.93
CA HIS A 69 -7.09 14.83 -6.21
C HIS A 69 -7.82 13.52 -6.54
N LEU A 70 -7.16 12.37 -6.35
CA LEU A 70 -7.75 11.06 -6.59
C LEU A 70 -8.91 10.78 -5.63
N VAL A 71 -8.76 11.09 -4.34
CA VAL A 71 -9.87 11.02 -3.35
C VAL A 71 -11.06 11.83 -3.86
N ASN A 72 -10.85 13.10 -4.24
CA ASN A 72 -11.92 13.95 -4.76
C ASN A 72 -12.61 13.37 -6.01
N VAL A 73 -11.83 12.84 -6.95
CA VAL A 73 -12.37 12.23 -8.18
C VAL A 73 -13.19 10.98 -7.85
N LEU A 74 -12.67 10.11 -6.99
CA LEU A 74 -13.35 8.87 -6.60
C LEU A 74 -14.62 9.17 -5.80
N THR A 75 -14.59 10.09 -4.84
CA THR A 75 -15.77 10.50 -4.07
C THR A 75 -16.88 11.04 -4.97
N ARG A 76 -16.53 11.86 -5.98
CA ARG A 76 -17.52 12.37 -6.96
C ARG A 76 -18.10 11.27 -7.84
N ARG A 77 -17.33 10.23 -8.12
CA ARG A 77 -17.70 9.12 -9.03
C ARG A 77 -18.11 7.84 -8.29
N GLN A 78 -18.20 7.86 -6.96
CA GLN A 78 -18.49 6.66 -6.17
C GLN A 78 -19.87 6.06 -6.50
N HIS A 79 -20.82 6.88 -6.95
CA HIS A 79 -22.14 6.45 -7.41
C HIS A 79 -22.09 5.45 -8.59
N VAL A 80 -21.02 5.48 -9.41
CA VAL A 80 -20.79 4.51 -10.50
C VAL A 80 -20.53 3.10 -9.94
N CYS A 81 -20.04 3.02 -8.70
CA CYS A 81 -19.79 1.78 -8.00
C CYS A 81 -20.98 1.31 -7.16
N GLY A 82 -22.10 2.05 -7.12
CA GLY A 82 -23.23 1.77 -6.23
C GLY A 82 -22.84 1.88 -4.75
N GLU A 83 -23.51 1.14 -3.88
CA GLU A 83 -23.27 1.12 -2.42
C GLU A 83 -22.01 0.32 -2.01
N THR A 84 -21.17 -0.06 -2.97
CA THR A 84 -20.00 -0.92 -2.70
C THR A 84 -18.88 -0.22 -1.94
N ILE A 85 -18.72 1.09 -2.13
CA ILE A 85 -17.67 1.90 -1.48
C ILE A 85 -18.33 2.75 -0.39
N SER A 86 -17.94 2.55 0.87
CA SER A 86 -18.48 3.32 2.00
C SER A 86 -17.63 4.54 2.34
N HIS A 87 -16.31 4.41 2.30
CA HIS A 87 -15.38 5.49 2.63
C HIS A 87 -14.18 5.52 1.70
N ILE A 88 -13.69 6.72 1.41
CA ILE A 88 -12.52 6.98 0.59
C ILE A 88 -11.68 8.05 1.28
N PHE A 89 -10.40 7.78 1.52
CA PHE A 89 -9.52 8.71 2.22
C PHE A 89 -8.06 8.55 1.82
N ALA A 90 -7.26 9.57 2.09
CA ALA A 90 -5.80 9.52 2.01
C ALA A 90 -5.21 9.76 3.40
N LEU A 91 -4.08 9.11 3.70
CA LEU A 91 -3.37 9.32 4.95
C LEU A 91 -2.28 10.38 4.76
N PRO A 92 -2.21 11.43 5.61
CA PRO A 92 -1.28 12.54 5.41
C PRO A 92 0.20 12.14 5.37
N ARG A 93 0.57 11.05 6.07
CA ARG A 93 1.95 10.59 6.21
C ARG A 93 2.32 9.42 5.29
N ILE A 94 1.34 8.82 4.62
CA ILE A 94 1.56 7.70 3.70
C ILE A 94 1.31 8.20 2.29
N CYS A 95 2.39 8.54 1.58
CA CYS A 95 2.30 9.05 0.23
C CYS A 95 2.02 7.95 -0.80
N ASN A 96 1.49 8.35 -1.96
CA ASN A 96 1.24 7.49 -3.13
C ASN A 96 0.14 6.43 -2.95
N TRP A 97 -0.61 6.47 -1.85
CA TRP A 97 -1.70 5.53 -1.57
C TRP A 97 -3.01 6.27 -1.27
N VAL A 98 -4.12 5.69 -1.72
CA VAL A 98 -5.49 6.09 -1.36
C VAL A 98 -6.21 4.85 -0.85
N TYR A 99 -6.99 5.01 0.21
CA TYR A 99 -7.66 3.93 0.93
C TYR A 99 -9.16 3.96 0.68
N LEU A 100 -9.77 2.77 0.62
CA LEU A 100 -11.19 2.57 0.40
C LEU A 100 -11.71 1.51 1.35
N VAL A 101 -12.81 1.81 2.01
CA VAL A 101 -13.59 0.80 2.71
C VAL A 101 -14.64 0.29 1.74
N VAL A 102 -14.56 -1.00 1.42
CA VAL A 102 -15.38 -1.65 0.40
C VAL A 102 -16.20 -2.77 1.04
N GLN A 103 -17.50 -2.79 0.78
CA GLN A 103 -18.41 -3.86 1.24
C GLN A 103 -18.37 -5.06 0.30
N SER A 104 -18.21 -4.83 -1.01
CA SER A 104 -18.14 -5.89 -2.02
C SER A 104 -17.31 -5.45 -3.23
N LEU A 105 -16.44 -6.33 -3.72
CA LEU A 105 -15.60 -6.05 -4.88
C LEU A 105 -16.39 -6.26 -6.18
N HIS A 106 -16.83 -5.17 -6.78
CA HIS A 106 -17.51 -5.20 -8.07
C HIS A 106 -16.60 -4.76 -9.22
N THR A 107 -16.83 -5.30 -10.43
CA THR A 107 -16.07 -4.95 -11.65
C THR A 107 -16.09 -3.45 -11.95
N SER A 108 -17.15 -2.75 -11.55
CA SER A 108 -17.28 -1.29 -11.70
C SER A 108 -16.18 -0.52 -10.98
N ILE A 109 -15.67 -1.02 -9.84
CA ILE A 109 -14.55 -0.41 -9.12
C ILE A 109 -13.31 -0.45 -10.02
N TYR A 110 -12.97 -1.61 -10.56
CA TYR A 110 -11.81 -1.76 -11.46
C TYR A 110 -11.91 -0.85 -12.70
N THR A 111 -13.10 -0.76 -13.31
CA THR A 111 -13.34 0.14 -14.44
C THR A 111 -13.16 1.61 -14.05
N LEU A 112 -13.67 2.01 -12.88
CA LEU A 112 -13.47 3.36 -12.35
C LEU A 112 -11.99 3.66 -12.12
N LEU A 113 -11.24 2.74 -11.51
CA LEU A 113 -9.82 2.91 -11.22
C LEU A 113 -8.98 3.06 -12.49
N VAL A 114 -9.22 2.23 -13.50
CA VAL A 114 -8.51 2.31 -14.79
C VAL A 114 -8.82 3.60 -15.54
N SER A 115 -10.01 4.20 -15.33
CA SER A 115 -10.37 5.49 -15.92
C SER A 115 -9.66 6.70 -15.30
N CYS A 116 -9.02 6.53 -14.13
CA CYS A 116 -8.38 7.61 -13.40
C CYS A 116 -6.90 7.75 -13.77
N SER A 117 -6.51 8.87 -14.39
CA SER A 117 -5.12 9.13 -14.81
C SER A 117 -4.11 9.23 -13.66
N SER A 118 -4.59 9.44 -12.43
CA SER A 118 -3.78 9.48 -11.20
C SER A 118 -3.45 8.10 -10.64
N VAL A 119 -4.17 7.04 -11.06
CA VAL A 119 -3.94 5.67 -10.60
C VAL A 119 -2.74 5.08 -11.34
N ILE A 120 -1.88 4.38 -10.60
CA ILE A 120 -0.76 3.64 -11.19
C ILE A 120 -1.26 2.26 -11.59
N THR A 121 -0.93 1.86 -12.82
CA THR A 121 -1.25 0.55 -13.37
C THR A 121 0.01 -0.30 -13.56
N SER A 122 -0.15 -1.61 -13.45
CA SER A 122 0.85 -2.61 -13.80
C SER A 122 0.19 -3.66 -14.69
N GLY A 123 0.76 -3.96 -15.86
CA GLY A 123 0.14 -4.86 -16.83
C GLY A 123 -1.26 -4.43 -17.28
N GLY A 124 -1.53 -3.12 -17.33
CA GLY A 124 -2.84 -2.57 -17.69
C GLY A 124 -3.92 -2.62 -16.60
N ARG A 125 -3.59 -3.10 -15.39
CA ARG A 125 -4.50 -3.16 -14.24
C ARG A 125 -4.08 -2.19 -13.16
N ALA A 126 -5.05 -1.55 -12.49
CA ALA A 126 -4.78 -0.71 -11.33
C ALA A 126 -4.07 -1.52 -10.23
N ILE A 127 -3.04 -0.96 -9.62
CA ILE A 127 -2.42 -1.56 -8.42
C ILE A 127 -3.39 -1.32 -7.26
N PHE A 128 -4.21 -2.32 -7.00
CA PHE A 128 -5.28 -2.31 -6.01
C PHE A 128 -5.14 -3.55 -5.12
N GLN A 129 -4.95 -3.34 -3.83
CA GLN A 129 -4.55 -4.38 -2.88
C GLN A 129 -5.40 -4.29 -1.62
N GLU A 130 -5.78 -5.45 -1.08
CA GLU A 130 -6.39 -5.52 0.25
C GLU A 130 -5.33 -5.17 1.32
N VAL A 131 -5.73 -4.42 2.34
CA VAL A 131 -4.89 -4.14 3.49
C VAL A 131 -5.00 -5.34 4.45
N PRO A 132 -3.89 -5.99 4.82
CA PRO A 132 -3.87 -7.09 5.79
C PRO A 132 -4.62 -6.73 7.08
N LEU A 133 -5.36 -7.69 7.66
CA LEU A 133 -6.24 -7.43 8.82
C LEU A 133 -5.49 -6.81 10.02
N ASP A 134 -4.25 -7.23 10.23
CA ASP A 134 -3.34 -6.68 11.24
C ASP A 134 -2.98 -5.21 10.98
N GLU A 135 -2.84 -4.79 9.72
CA GLU A 135 -2.57 -3.40 9.33
C GLU A 135 -3.81 -2.50 9.35
N GLN A 136 -5.04 -3.05 9.29
CA GLN A 136 -6.26 -2.24 9.14
C GLN A 136 -6.51 -1.35 10.35
N ALA A 137 -6.35 -1.88 11.57
CA ALA A 137 -6.58 -1.12 12.80
C ALA A 137 -5.64 0.09 12.89
N ASP A 138 -4.36 -0.10 12.59
CA ASP A 138 -3.38 0.99 12.63
C ASP A 138 -3.59 2.01 11.51
N THR A 139 -4.01 1.55 10.33
CA THR A 139 -4.40 2.43 9.22
C THR A 139 -5.56 3.36 9.62
N LEU A 140 -6.57 2.82 10.30
CA LEU A 140 -7.72 3.61 10.76
C LEU A 140 -7.35 4.54 11.93
N LYS A 141 -6.45 4.14 12.84
CA LYS A 141 -5.92 5.04 13.87
C LYS A 141 -5.18 6.24 13.26
N MET A 142 -4.42 6.03 12.18
CA MET A 142 -3.73 7.13 11.50
C MET A 142 -4.68 8.13 10.83
N LEU A 143 -5.90 7.70 10.47
CA LEU A 143 -6.93 8.59 9.96
C LEU A 143 -7.49 9.50 11.07
N GLN A 144 -7.53 8.99 12.31
CA GLN A 144 -7.87 9.76 13.50
C GLN A 144 -6.66 10.62 13.91
N SER A 145 -6.32 11.61 13.10
CA SER A 145 -5.31 12.59 13.48
C SER A 145 -5.69 13.21 14.82
N LYS A 146 -4.75 13.23 15.79
CA LYS A 146 -4.93 13.92 17.06
C LYS A 146 -5.33 15.38 16.75
N SER A 147 -6.49 15.80 17.24
CA SER A 147 -6.88 17.21 17.20
C SER A 147 -5.85 18.02 17.97
N LEU A 148 -5.53 19.20 17.47
CA LEU A 148 -4.65 20.13 18.17
C LEU A 148 -5.42 20.69 19.37
N GLU A 149 -4.88 20.52 20.57
CA GLU A 149 -5.50 21.01 21.80
C GLU A 149 -4.81 22.29 22.28
N GLU A 150 -5.56 23.19 22.90
CA GLU A 150 -4.97 24.37 23.55
C GLU A 150 -3.88 23.94 24.53
N GLY A 151 -2.72 24.58 24.43
CA GLY A 151 -1.52 24.19 25.19
C GLY A 151 -0.58 23.22 24.46
N ASP A 152 -0.96 22.64 23.33
CA ASP A 152 -0.05 21.80 22.54
C ASP A 152 1.09 22.65 21.95
N TRP A 153 2.32 22.11 22.00
CA TRP A 153 3.48 22.74 21.36
C TRP A 153 3.50 22.44 19.86
N ILE A 154 3.62 23.48 19.05
CA ILE A 154 3.67 23.40 17.59
C ILE A 154 4.94 24.05 17.05
N VAL A 155 5.37 23.60 15.86
CA VAL A 155 6.43 24.25 15.08
C VAL A 155 5.81 25.04 13.95
N VAL A 156 6.15 26.32 13.86
CA VAL A 156 5.63 27.22 12.83
C VAL A 156 6.22 26.86 11.47
N LYS A 157 5.37 26.50 10.50
CA LYS A 157 5.81 26.02 9.18
C LYS A 157 5.95 27.11 8.11
N MET A 158 5.47 28.32 8.34
CA MET A 158 5.46 29.41 7.35
C MET A 158 5.52 30.78 8.04
N GLY A 159 5.99 31.81 7.31
CA GLY A 159 6.05 33.19 7.81
C GLY A 159 7.39 33.55 8.50
N PRO A 160 7.47 34.72 9.16
CA PRO A 160 8.71 35.23 9.73
C PRO A 160 9.24 34.40 10.90
N TYR A 161 8.37 33.67 11.59
CA TYR A 161 8.71 32.77 12.70
C TYR A 161 8.91 31.31 12.26
N HIS A 162 9.18 31.08 10.97
CA HIS A 162 9.37 29.73 10.44
C HIS A 162 10.47 28.97 11.20
N GLY A 163 10.12 27.81 11.75
CA GLY A 163 11.01 26.95 12.53
C GLY A 163 10.96 27.18 14.03
N ASP A 164 10.29 28.22 14.50
CA ASP A 164 10.12 28.48 15.92
C ASP A 164 9.07 27.55 16.53
N CYS A 165 9.26 27.25 17.83
CA CYS A 165 8.28 26.52 18.64
C CYS A 165 7.36 27.52 19.34
N GLY A 166 6.05 27.29 19.24
CA GLY A 166 5.02 28.06 19.93
C GLY A 166 4.00 27.14 20.60
N MET A 167 3.19 27.70 21.47
CA MET A 167 2.06 27.01 22.08
C MET A 167 0.79 27.36 21.32
N TYR A 168 -0.03 26.36 20.99
CA TYR A 168 -1.33 26.60 20.36
C TYR A 168 -2.30 27.21 21.36
N THR A 169 -2.92 28.32 20.97
CA THR A 169 -4.00 28.98 21.71
C THR A 169 -5.20 29.10 20.77
N GLU A 170 -6.37 28.62 21.20
CA GLU A 170 -7.60 28.73 20.41
C GLU A 170 -8.11 30.18 20.50
N GLU A 171 -7.62 31.06 19.63
CA GLU A 171 -8.22 32.39 19.51
C GLU A 171 -9.64 32.22 18.98
N SER A 172 -10.61 32.62 19.80
CA SER A 172 -12.01 32.71 19.40
C SER A 172 -12.08 33.60 18.16
N LEU A 173 -12.47 33.03 17.02
CA LEU A 173 -12.85 33.75 15.81
C LEU A 173 -14.17 34.52 16.04
N ASN A 174 -14.22 35.34 17.08
CA ASN A 174 -15.21 36.37 17.31
C ASN A 174 -14.44 37.69 17.44
N GLY A 175 -13.91 38.17 16.31
CA GLY A 175 -13.46 39.54 16.15
C GLY A 175 -14.50 40.29 15.34
N ASP A 176 -15.08 41.33 15.94
CA ASP A 176 -16.00 42.32 15.35
C ASP A 176 -15.54 42.91 14.00
#